data_AF-A0A7W6FSR2-F1
#
_entry.id   AF-A0A7W6FSR2-F1
#
_cell.length_a   1.000
_cell.length_b   1.000
_cell.length_c   1.000
_cell.angle_alpha   90.00
_cell.angle_beta   90.00
_cell.angle_gamma   90.00
#
_symmetry.space_group_name_H-M   'P 1'
#
loop_
_entity.id
_entity.type
_entity.pdbx_description
1 polymer ?
#
loop_
_entity_poly.entity_id
_entity_poly.type
_entity_poly.pdbx_seq_one_letter_code
_entity_poly.pdbx_strand_id
1 'polypeptide(L)' 'MTMLLALSACGTAEPPKTASDSYCLIARPLSFANAPAGLVHDDGNRFDTGETVAEIMQHNAAYDGACGSGQ' A
#
# COMPACT_ATOMS: atom_id res chain seq x y z
N MET A 1 -8.01 -26.90 42.30
CA MET A 1 -7.37 -27.07 40.99
C MET A 1 -7.40 -25.70 40.31
N THR A 2 -6.44 -24.87 40.70
CA THR A 2 -6.53 -23.39 40.60
C THR A 2 -5.40 -22.91 39.69
N MET A 3 -5.32 -23.49 38.49
CA MET A 3 -4.11 -23.44 37.65
C MET A 3 -4.42 -23.06 36.19
N LEU A 4 -5.42 -22.20 35.97
CA LEU A 4 -5.79 -21.68 34.64
C LEU A 4 -5.85 -20.14 34.57
N LEU A 5 -5.73 -19.43 35.70
CA LEU A 5 -5.84 -17.96 35.74
C LEU A 5 -4.50 -17.22 35.57
N ALA A 6 -3.38 -17.94 35.47
CA ALA A 6 -2.04 -17.32 35.44
C ALA A 6 -1.52 -16.96 34.03
N LEU A 7 -2.23 -17.32 32.95
CA LEU A 7 -1.79 -17.03 31.57
C LEU A 7 -2.34 -15.74 30.96
N SER A 8 -3.24 -15.02 31.64
CA SER A 8 -3.81 -13.78 31.11
C SER A 8 -3.03 -12.51 31.45
N ALA A 9 -1.94 -12.59 32.24
CA ALA A 9 -1.23 -11.42 32.76
C ALA A 9 -0.05 -10.91 31.89
N CYS A 10 0.30 -11.59 30.80
CA CYS A 10 1.40 -11.18 29.90
C CYS A 10 0.94 -10.91 28.45
N GLY A 11 -0.36 -10.89 28.18
CA GLY A 11 -0.87 -10.46 26.88
C GLY A 11 -1.13 -8.96 26.91
N THR A 12 -0.16 -8.14 26.52
CA THR A 12 -0.44 -6.74 26.17
C THR A 12 -1.53 -6.74 25.11
N ALA A 13 -2.71 -6.20 25.42
CA ALA A 13 -3.77 -6.06 24.44
C ALA A 13 -3.22 -5.21 23.29
N GLU A 14 -3.16 -5.77 22.08
CA GLU A 14 -2.67 -5.04 20.92
C GLU A 14 -3.61 -3.83 20.71
N PRO A 15 -3.08 -2.59 20.61
CA PRO A 15 -3.91 -1.44 20.36
C PRO A 15 -4.69 -1.63 19.05
N PRO A 16 -5.92 -1.11 18.93
CA PRO A 16 -6.68 -1.22 17.71
C PRO A 16 -5.86 -0.60 16.57
N LYS A 17 -5.45 -1.42 15.60
CA LYS A 17 -4.74 -0.92 14.43
C LYS A 17 -5.67 0.01 13.68
N THR A 18 -5.20 1.20 13.36
CA THR A 18 -5.95 2.07 12.47
C THR A 18 -5.89 1.49 11.05
N ALA A 19 -6.89 1.79 10.22
CA ALA A 19 -6.88 1.38 8.82
C ALA A 19 -5.60 1.87 8.11
N SER A 20 -5.09 3.03 8.50
CA SER A 20 -3.82 3.59 8.04
C SER A 20 -2.62 2.72 8.38
N ASP A 21 -2.51 2.22 9.62
CA ASP A 21 -1.40 1.33 10.02
C ASP A 21 -1.40 0.03 9.20
N SER A 22 -2.59 -0.53 8.96
CA SER A 22 -2.71 -1.77 8.19
C SER A 22 -2.45 -1.55 6.70
N TYR A 23 -2.90 -0.42 6.16
CA TYR A 23 -2.66 -0.04 4.76
C TYR A 23 -1.16 0.19 4.51
N CYS A 24 -0.45 0.92 5.37
CA CYS A 24 0.98 1.18 5.18
C CYS A 24 1.86 -0.06 5.30
N LEU A 25 1.43 -1.09 6.04
CA LEU A 25 2.15 -2.36 6.17
C LEU A 25 2.00 -3.28 4.95
N ILE A 26 0.93 -3.11 4.17
CA ILE A 26 0.56 -4.02 3.07
C ILE A 26 0.74 -3.36 1.70
N ALA A 27 0.46 -2.07 1.60
CA ALA A 27 0.60 -1.30 0.37
C ALA A 27 2.05 -0.83 0.17
N ARG A 28 2.36 -0.52 -1.10
CA ARG A 28 3.65 0.02 -1.53
C ARG A 28 3.45 0.97 -2.70
N PRO A 29 4.41 1.88 -2.97
CA PRO A 29 4.38 2.68 -4.18
C PRO A 29 4.47 1.78 -5.42
N LEU A 30 3.75 2.19 -6.46
CA LEU A 30 3.70 1.52 -7.76
C LEU A 30 4.50 2.32 -8.79
N SER A 31 5.13 1.62 -9.72
CA SER A 31 5.82 2.20 -10.88
C SER A 31 4.98 2.02 -12.14
N PHE A 32 5.15 2.91 -13.11
CA PHE A 32 4.52 2.83 -14.43
C PHE A 32 5.52 3.12 -15.54
N ALA A 33 5.20 2.68 -16.76
CA ALA A 33 5.99 2.89 -17.97
C ALA A 33 5.21 3.77 -18.96
N ASN A 34 5.64 5.02 -19.12
CA ASN A 34 5.04 5.93 -20.10
C ASN A 34 5.48 5.58 -21.53
N ALA A 35 4.53 5.59 -22.45
CA ALA A 35 4.84 5.55 -23.87
C ALA A 35 5.59 6.82 -24.30
N PRO A 36 6.61 6.71 -25.17
CA PRO A 36 7.24 7.87 -25.80
C PRO A 36 6.21 8.62 -26.67
N ALA A 37 6.37 9.95 -26.75
CA ALA A 37 5.48 10.78 -27.55
C ALA A 37 5.45 10.33 -29.02
N GLY A 38 4.24 10.13 -29.57
CA GLY A 38 4.05 9.70 -30.95
C GLY A 38 4.07 8.18 -31.16
N LEU A 39 4.18 7.36 -30.11
CA LEU A 39 3.95 5.93 -30.22
C LEU A 39 2.46 5.66 -30.52
N VAL A 40 2.18 5.15 -31.72
CA VAL A 40 0.81 4.83 -32.17
C VAL A 40 0.42 3.40 -31.80
N HIS A 41 1.40 2.50 -31.66
CA HIS A 41 1.15 1.10 -31.37
C HIS A 41 2.25 0.52 -30.47
N ASP A 42 1.83 -0.30 -29.51
CA ASP A 42 2.69 -0.97 -28.55
C ASP A 42 2.51 -2.49 -28.67
N ASP A 43 3.19 -3.06 -29.66
CA ASP A 43 3.28 -4.50 -29.85
C ASP A 43 4.04 -5.13 -28.68
N GLY A 44 3.30 -5.50 -27.64
CA GLY A 44 3.83 -6.14 -26.45
C GLY A 44 3.34 -5.59 -25.11
N ASN A 45 2.43 -4.61 -25.09
CA ASN A 45 1.91 -4.00 -23.86
C ASN A 45 3.05 -3.59 -22.90
N ARG A 46 4.09 -2.98 -23.46
CA ARG A 46 5.28 -2.53 -22.73
C ARG A 46 5.04 -1.23 -21.97
N PHE A 47 4.02 -0.47 -22.37
CA PHE A 47 3.68 0.81 -21.78
C PHE A 47 2.28 0.78 -21.18
N ASP A 48 2.13 1.50 -20.08
CA ASP A 48 0.85 1.69 -19.42
C ASP A 48 0.00 2.69 -20.21
N THR A 49 -1.32 2.47 -20.19
CA THR A 49 -2.26 3.44 -20.75
C THR A 49 -2.27 4.71 -19.89
N GLY A 50 -2.66 5.84 -20.48
CA GLY A 50 -2.79 7.10 -19.73
C GLY A 50 -3.74 6.99 -18.52
N GLU A 51 -4.78 6.15 -18.63
CA GLU A 51 -5.70 5.82 -17.53
C GLU A 51 -4.98 5.08 -16.40
N THR A 52 -4.27 3.99 -16.72
CA THR A 52 -3.49 3.22 -15.74
C THR A 52 -2.44 4.08 -15.05
N VAL A 53 -1.74 4.94 -15.79
CA VAL A 53 -0.77 5.88 -15.22
C VAL A 53 -1.47 6.83 -14.23
N ALA A 54 -2.63 7.39 -14.59
CA ALA A 54 -3.37 8.28 -13.71
C ALA A 54 -3.86 7.59 -12.43
N GLU A 55 -4.32 6.34 -12.52
CA GLU A 55 -4.69 5.53 -11.35
C GLU A 55 -3.50 5.24 -10.44
N ILE A 56 -2.34 4.88 -11.02
CA ILE A 56 -1.11 4.65 -10.27
C ILE A 56 -0.66 5.93 -9.56
N MET A 57 -0.75 7.09 -10.22
CA MET A 57 -0.44 8.37 -9.60
C MET A 57 -1.39 8.69 -8.43
N GLN A 58 -2.69 8.42 -8.57
CA GLN A 58 -3.65 8.60 -7.47
C GLN A 58 -3.37 7.68 -6.29
N HIS A 59 -3.08 6.40 -6.56
CA HIS A 59 -2.69 5.44 -5.53
C HIS A 59 -1.43 5.91 -4.79
N ASN A 60 -0.38 6.30 -5.51
CA ASN A 60 0.86 6.77 -4.91
C ASN A 60 0.65 8.04 -4.08
N ALA A 61 -0.15 8.99 -4.55
CA ALA A 61 -0.48 10.19 -3.78
C ALA A 61 -1.24 9.87 -2.48
N ALA A 62 -2.19 8.92 -2.53
CA ALA A 62 -2.88 8.44 -1.34
C ALA A 62 -1.94 7.70 -0.38
N TYR A 63 -1.04 6.88 -0.92
CA TYR A 63 0.00 6.19 -0.15
C TYR A 63 0.94 7.18 0.53
N ASP A 64 1.46 8.17 -0.17
CA ASP A 64 2.35 9.20 0.39
C ASP A 64 1.63 10.03 1.47
N GLY A 65 0.36 10.39 1.25
CA GLY A 65 -0.44 11.10 2.24
C GLY A 65 -0.72 10.29 3.51
N ALA A 66 -0.90 8.96 3.39
CA ALA A 66 -1.17 8.08 4.51
C ALA A 66 0.09 7.58 5.24
N CYS A 67 1.18 7.39 4.51
CA CYS A 67 2.36 6.64 4.95
C CYS A 67 3.68 7.41 4.84
N GLY A 68 3.74 8.52 4.10
CA GLY A 68 4.97 9.27 3.82
C GLY A 68 5.53 10.10 4.98
N SER A 69 4.82 10.18 6.12
CA SER A 69 5.23 10.98 7.29
C SER A 69 5.97 10.20 8.38
N GLY A 70 6.55 9.02 8.08
CA GLY A 70 7.08 8.14 9.14
C GLY A 70 8.08 7.06 8.75
N GLN A 71 9.03 7.35 7.86
CA GLN A 71 10.29 6.58 7.75
C GLN A 71 11.50 7.48 7.99
#